data_AF-A0A1I4CN90-F1
#
_entry.id   AF-A0A1I4CN90-F1
#
_cell.length_a   1.000
_cell.length_b   1.000
_cell.length_c   1.000
_cell.angle_alpha   90.00
_cell.angle_beta   90.00
_cell.angle_gamma   90.00
#
_symmetry.space_group_name_H-M   'P 1'
#
loop_
_entity.id
_entity.type
_entity.pdbx_description
1 polymer ?
#
loop_
_entity_poly.entity_id
_entity_poly.type
_entity_poly.pdbx_seq_one_letter_code
_entity_poly.pdbx_strand_id
1 'polypeptide(L)' 'MSGKMIKQINSFIKLNWFVFACMLSGVIIGYIYWYYWGIYYGTLPLSSVCWVNCTYGGLIGGFLGSLIKE' A
#
# COMPACT_ATOMS: atom_id res chain seq x y z
N MET A 1 2.87 -8.32 29.55
CA MET A 1 2.67 -7.07 28.78
C MET A 1 1.34 -7.12 27.98
N SER A 2 0.23 -7.54 28.61
CA SER A 2 -0.38 -8.80 28.13
C SER A 2 -1.80 -8.84 27.54
N GLY A 3 -2.53 -7.73 27.35
CA GLY A 3 -3.88 -7.87 26.75
C GLY A 3 -4.60 -6.58 26.40
N LYS A 4 -4.35 -5.51 27.17
CA LYS A 4 -4.93 -4.19 26.89
C LYS A 4 -4.40 -3.59 25.57
N MET A 5 -3.10 -3.77 25.30
CA MET A 5 -2.45 -3.31 24.06
C MET A 5 -2.98 -4.04 22.82
N ILE A 6 -3.19 -5.37 22.92
CA ILE A 6 -3.72 -6.18 21.81
C ILE A 6 -5.16 -5.75 21.45
N LYS A 7 -6.01 -5.47 22.45
CA LYS A 7 -7.37 -4.96 22.22
C LYS A 7 -7.38 -3.59 21.53
N GLN A 8 -6.45 -2.71 21.89
CA GLN A 8 -6.31 -1.39 21.27
C GLN A 8 -5.85 -1.50 19.82
N ILE A 9 -4.83 -2.32 19.54
CA ILE A 9 -4.35 -2.59 18.18
C ILE A 9 -5.47 -3.20 17.33
N ASN A 10 -6.20 -4.19 17.86
CA ASN A 10 -7.27 -4.84 17.11
C ASN A 10 -8.44 -3.88 16.81
N SER A 11 -8.76 -2.97 17.73
CA SER A 11 -9.77 -1.93 17.50
C SER A 11 -9.29 -0.92 16.44
N PHE A 12 -8.02 -0.55 16.47
CA PHE A 12 -7.43 0.36 15.48
C PHE A 12 -7.40 -0.26 14.07
N ILE A 13 -7.04 -1.54 13.96
CA ILE A 13 -7.04 -2.27 12.68
C ILE A 13 -8.46 -2.40 12.14
N LYS A 14 -9.44 -2.76 12.99
CA LYS A 14 -10.84 -2.84 12.56
C LYS A 14 -11.38 -1.50 12.10
N LEU A 15 -11.02 -0.41 12.78
CA LEU A 15 -11.46 0.94 12.42
C LEU A 15 -10.87 1.40 11.08
N ASN A 16 -9.62 1.03 10.80
CA ASN A 16 -8.87 1.44 9.60
C ASN A 16 -8.78 0.32 8.55
N TRP A 17 -9.60 -0.74 8.65
CA TRP A 17 -9.52 -1.90 7.77
C TRP A 17 -9.66 -1.52 6.29
N PHE A 18 -10.50 -0.52 6.00
CA PHE A 18 -10.67 0.04 4.65
C PHE A 18 -9.37 0.62 4.10
N VAL A 19 -8.61 1.36 4.92
CA VAL A 19 -7.30 1.93 4.55
C VAL A 19 -6.31 0.83 4.23
N PHE A 20 -6.28 -0.25 5.03
CA PHE A 20 -5.45 -1.42 4.76
C PHE A 20 -5.84 -2.13 3.46
N ALA A 21 -7.13 -2.26 3.17
CA ALA A 21 -7.61 -2.83 1.91
C ALA A 21 -7.18 -1.98 0.71
N CYS A 22 -7.32 -0.64 0.79
CA CYS A 22 -6.85 0.26 -0.25
C CYS A 22 -5.33 0.21 -0.41
N MET A 23 -4.56 0.15 0.68
CA MET A 23 -3.11 -0.03 0.66
C MET A 23 -2.71 -1.31 -0.06
N LEU A 24 -3.34 -2.45 0.26
CA LEU A 24 -3.12 -3.73 -0.42
C LEU A 24 -3.47 -3.66 -1.91
N SER A 25 -4.60 -3.04 -2.25
CA SER A 25 -4.99 -2.86 -3.65
C SER A 25 -3.97 -2.00 -4.43
N GLY A 26 -3.44 -0.96 -3.79
CA GLY A 26 -2.38 -0.12 -4.35
C GLY A 26 -1.08 -0.87 -4.58
N VAL A 27 -0.69 -1.76 -3.67
CA VAL A 27 0.47 -2.66 -3.87
C VAL A 27 0.26 -3.57 -5.07
N ILE A 28 -0.93 -4.16 -5.23
CA ILE A 28 -1.25 -5.03 -6.36
C ILE A 28 -1.18 -4.24 -7.68
N ILE A 29 -1.72 -3.02 -7.71
CA ILE A 29 -1.65 -2.14 -8.89
C ILE A 29 -0.20 -1.78 -9.19
N GLY A 30 0.62 -1.46 -8.18
CA GLY A 30 2.05 -1.20 -8.33
C GLY A 30 2.84 -2.40 -8.86
N TYR A 31 2.48 -3.61 -8.43
CA TYR A 31 3.04 -4.86 -8.95
C TYR A 31 2.67 -5.09 -10.41
N ILE A 32 1.40 -4.91 -10.77
CA ILE A 32 0.92 -5.03 -12.16
C ILE A 32 1.65 -4.01 -13.04
N TYR A 33 1.73 -2.76 -12.59
CA TYR A 33 2.47 -1.72 -13.30
C TYR A 33 3.94 -2.12 -13.51
N TRP A 34 4.60 -2.63 -12.47
CA TRP A 34 5.97 -3.13 -12.61
C TRP A 34 6.08 -4.34 -13.56
N TYR A 35 5.13 -5.28 -13.54
CA TYR A 35 5.18 -6.47 -14.38
C TYR A 35 5.05 -6.14 -15.88
N TYR A 36 4.18 -5.20 -16.24
CA TYR A 36 3.93 -4.83 -17.64
C TYR A 36 4.81 -3.68 -18.16
N TRP A 37 5.16 -2.72 -17.29
CA TRP A 37 5.90 -1.49 -17.66
C TRP A 37 7.25 -1.33 -16.95
N GLY A 38 7.69 -2.31 -16.16
CA GLY A 38 9.00 -2.32 -15.50
C GLY A 38 10.13 -2.50 -16.49
N ILE A 39 10.50 -1.41 -17.17
CA ILE A 39 11.60 -1.39 -18.14
C ILE A 39 12.91 -1.10 -17.40
N TYR A 40 13.93 -1.94 -17.58
CA TYR A 40 15.29 -1.73 -17.05
C TYR A 40 16.10 -0.70 -17.85
N TYR A 41 15.74 -0.46 -19.12
CA TYR A 41 16.46 0.39 -20.06
C TYR A 41 15.51 1.43 -20.66
N GLY A 42 15.43 2.59 -20.01
CA GLY A 42 14.66 3.75 -20.45
C GLY A 42 14.52 4.80 -19.34
N THR A 43 14.38 6.08 -19.70
CA THR A 43 14.07 7.20 -18.80
C THR A 43 12.60 7.14 -18.35
N LEU A 44 12.23 6.09 -17.61
CA LEU A 44 10.94 6.07 -16.92
C LEU A 44 11.07 6.71 -15.52
N PRO A 45 10.03 7.41 -15.04
CA PRO A 45 10.02 8.05 -13.73
C PRO A 45 10.00 7.04 -12.56
N LEU A 46 9.73 5.76 -12.84
CA LEU A 46 9.54 4.71 -11.84
C LEU A 46 10.61 3.63 -12.03
N SER A 47 11.21 3.22 -10.90
CA SER A 47 12.36 2.32 -10.89
C SER A 47 12.02 0.93 -11.44
N SER A 48 12.99 0.28 -12.08
CA SER A 48 12.88 -1.09 -12.58
C SER A 48 12.82 -2.15 -11.49
N VAL A 49 12.85 -1.74 -10.21
CA VAL A 49 12.74 -2.64 -9.06
C VAL A 49 11.30 -2.71 -8.55
N CYS A 50 10.79 -3.93 -8.43
CA CYS A 50 9.43 -4.22 -7.96
C CYS A 50 9.12 -3.56 -6.60
N TRP A 51 10.09 -3.59 -5.69
CA TRP A 51 9.91 -3.08 -4.33
C TRP A 51 9.59 -1.58 -4.28
N VAL A 52 10.16 -0.77 -5.18
CA VAL A 52 9.89 0.67 -5.22
C VAL A 52 8.47 0.93 -5.72
N ASN A 53 8.04 0.30 -6.82
CA ASN A 53 6.70 0.49 -7.35
C ASN A 53 5.61 -0.07 -6.44
N CYS A 54 5.83 -1.22 -5.81
CA CYS A 54 4.92 -1.78 -4.81
C CYS A 54 4.79 -0.87 -3.59
N THR A 55 5.90 -0.30 -3.10
CA THR A 55 5.88 0.64 -1.97
C THR A 55 5.15 1.92 -2.32
N TYR A 56 5.40 2.49 -3.51
CA TYR A 56 4.68 3.66 -4.02
C TYR A 56 3.18 3.38 -4.18
N GLY A 57 2.82 2.27 -4.81
CA GLY A 57 1.43 1.86 -4.98
C GLY A 57 0.73 1.68 -3.63
N GLY A 58 1.39 1.04 -2.65
CA GLY A 58 0.89 0.90 -1.29
C GLY A 58 0.70 2.25 -0.58
N LEU A 59 1.70 3.13 -0.64
CA LEU A 59 1.61 4.47 -0.02
C LEU A 59 0.47 5.30 -0.61
N ILE A 60 0.34 5.31 -1.94
CA ILE A 60 -0.73 6.04 -2.63
C ILE A 60 -2.09 5.41 -2.32
N GLY A 61 -2.21 4.08 -2.34
CA GLY A 61 -3.43 3.36 -2.00
C GLY A 61 -3.85 3.59 -0.55
N GLY A 62 -2.90 3.56 0.39
CA GLY A 62 -3.15 3.86 1.80
C GLY A 62 -3.55 5.32 2.00
N PHE A 63 -2.90 6.27 1.32
CA PHE A 63 -3.26 7.68 1.39
C PHE A 63 -4.67 7.95 0.87
N LEU A 64 -5.02 7.39 -0.30
CA LEU A 64 -6.38 7.47 -0.85
C LEU A 64 -7.42 6.84 0.08
N GLY A 65 -7.12 5.66 0.63
CA GLY A 65 -8.00 5.00 1.59
C GLY A 65 -8.21 5.83 2.87
N SER A 66 -7.19 6.55 3.31
CA SER A 66 -7.29 7.47 4.45
C SER A 66 -8.15 8.68 4.12
N LEU A 67 -7.99 9.28 2.94
CA LEU A 67 -8.80 10.42 2.48
C LEU A 67 -10.29 10.07 2.33
N ILE A 68 -10.61 8.84 1.93
CA ILE A 68 -12.00 8.39 1.74
C ILE A 68 -12.67 8.00 3.08
N LYS A 69 -11.86 7.60 4.06
CA LYS A 69 -12.34 7.23 5.40
C LYS A 69 -12.61 8.45 6.30
N GLU A 70 -11.90 9.54 6.04
CA GLU A 70 -12.13 10.86 6.68
C GLU A 70 -13.50 11.43 6.27
#